data_AF-A0A9X2Y0Q0-F1
#
_entry.id   AF-A0A9X2Y0Q0-F1
#
_cell.length_a   1.000
_cell.length_b   1.000
_cell.length_c   1.000
_cell.angle_alpha   90.00
_cell.angle_beta   90.00
_cell.angle_gamma   90.00
#
_symmetry.space_group_name_H-M   'P 1'
#
loop_
_entity.id
_entity.type
_entity.pdbx_description
1 polymer ?
#
loop_
_entity_poly.entity_id
_entity_poly.type
_entity_poly.pdbx_seq_one_letter_code
_entity_poly.pdbx_strand_id
1 'polypeptide(L)'
;MQSSTFQWSFFYYAYLRAMQEKDLVTVDPSILEDQTVKSNHHLFERIIANKELGVIQNLDVEKSKEQKANLYWVKFHIAAIRIDEKYLVKAEA
;
A
#
# COMPACT_ATOMS: atom_id res chain seq x y z
N MET A 1 32.89 -0.25 -36.87
CA MET A 1 31.76 -1.15 -37.18
C MET A 1 31.15 -1.60 -35.85
N GLN A 2 29.84 -1.36 -35.71
CA GLN A 2 28.82 -2.05 -34.89
C GLN A 2 29.21 -2.54 -33.48
N SER A 3 28.74 -1.90 -32.40
CA SER A 3 27.43 -2.11 -31.72
C SER A 3 27.17 -3.56 -31.27
N SER A 4 27.08 -3.75 -29.94
CA SER A 4 26.13 -4.64 -29.26
C SER A 4 26.36 -4.54 -27.74
N THR A 5 25.68 -3.64 -27.04
CA THR A 5 24.45 -3.93 -26.23
C THR A 5 24.65 -5.07 -25.23
N PHE A 6 24.80 -4.74 -23.94
CA PHE A 6 23.73 -4.78 -22.92
C PHE A 6 23.38 -6.21 -22.49
N GLN A 7 23.71 -6.55 -21.24
CA GLN A 7 22.89 -7.50 -20.49
C GLN A 7 22.78 -7.03 -19.04
N TRP A 8 21.81 -6.15 -18.80
CA TRP A 8 21.28 -5.90 -17.47
C TRP A 8 20.56 -7.16 -17.03
N SER A 9 21.26 -7.98 -16.27
CA SER A 9 20.72 -9.10 -15.52
C SER A 9 21.68 -9.17 -14.36
N PHE A 10 21.30 -8.75 -13.16
CA PHE A 10 20.50 -9.55 -12.26
C PHE A 10 19.97 -8.61 -11.15
N PHE A 11 18.78 -8.90 -10.61
CA PHE A 11 18.16 -8.27 -9.44
C PHE A 11 17.27 -7.04 -9.69
N TYR A 12 16.54 -7.08 -10.81
CA TYR A 12 15.13 -6.72 -10.86
C TYR A 12 14.28 -7.73 -10.02
N TYR A 13 14.69 -7.98 -8.77
CA TYR A 13 14.04 -8.92 -7.83
C TYR A 13 13.14 -8.20 -6.82
N ALA A 14 13.01 -6.89 -6.94
CA ALA A 14 11.96 -6.10 -6.29
C ALA A 14 10.80 -5.83 -7.26
N TYR A 15 10.53 -6.76 -8.16
CA TYR A 15 9.26 -6.79 -8.89
C TYR A 15 8.17 -7.19 -7.90
N LEU A 16 7.73 -6.19 -7.12
CA LEU A 16 6.32 -5.92 -6.89
C LEU A 16 5.46 -7.18 -6.80
N ARG A 17 5.54 -7.90 -5.67
CA ARG A 17 4.36 -8.65 -5.25
C ARG A 17 3.31 -7.60 -4.91
N ALA A 18 2.51 -7.22 -5.90
CA ALA A 18 1.31 -6.45 -5.71
C ALA A 18 0.57 -6.99 -4.47
N MET A 19 0.03 -6.08 -3.68
CA MET A 19 -0.83 -6.43 -2.55
C MET A 19 -1.96 -7.37 -3.01
N GLN A 20 -2.11 -8.52 -2.34
CA GLN A 20 -3.15 -9.50 -2.66
C GLN A 20 -4.29 -9.42 -1.65
N GLU A 21 -5.49 -9.86 -2.06
CA GLU A 21 -6.59 -10.01 -1.12
C GLU A 21 -6.20 -10.97 0.00
N LYS A 22 -6.61 -10.64 1.23
CA LYS A 22 -6.28 -11.34 2.48
C LYS A 22 -4.83 -11.19 2.95
N ASP A 23 -3.98 -10.43 2.26
CA ASP A 23 -2.68 -10.07 2.79
C ASP A 23 -2.84 -9.27 4.10
N LEU A 24 -2.00 -9.60 5.08
CA LEU A 24 -1.87 -8.84 6.32
C LEU A 24 -0.92 -7.67 6.10
N VAL A 25 -1.36 -6.48 6.47
CA VAL A 25 -0.61 -5.24 6.26
C VAL A 25 -0.62 -4.35 7.50
N THR A 26 0.44 -3.57 7.65
CA THR A 26 0.48 -2.41 8.54
C THR A 26 0.46 -1.13 7.72
N VAL A 27 0.18 -0.02 8.38
CA VAL A 27 0.16 1.32 7.77
C VAL A 27 1.49 2.01 8.04
N ASP A 28 2.13 2.52 7.00
CA ASP A 28 3.33 3.36 7.10
C ASP A 28 2.98 4.70 7.80
N PRO A 29 3.71 5.11 8.86
CA PRO A 29 3.44 6.36 9.57
C PRO A 29 3.51 7.63 8.70
N SER A 30 4.22 7.60 7.58
CA SER A 30 4.29 8.73 6.63
C SER A 30 2.92 9.15 6.07
N ILE A 31 1.90 8.28 6.15
CA ILE A 31 0.52 8.63 5.77
C ILE A 31 -0.01 9.84 6.56
N LEU A 32 0.48 10.07 7.79
CA LEU A 32 0.04 11.18 8.63
C LEU A 32 0.53 12.55 8.15
N GLU A 33 1.54 12.58 7.27
CA GLU A 33 2.07 13.79 6.65
C GLU A 33 1.28 14.18 5.38
N ASP A 34 0.49 13.24 4.82
CA ASP A 34 -0.29 13.45 3.61
C ASP A 34 -1.55 14.29 3.90
N GLN A 35 -1.65 15.45 3.25
CA GLN A 35 -2.78 16.36 3.47
C GLN A 35 -4.10 15.83 2.90
N THR A 36 -4.06 14.88 1.97
CA THR A 36 -5.25 14.31 1.32
C THR A 36 -6.06 13.39 2.23
N VAL A 37 -5.41 12.84 3.27
CA VAL A 37 -6.04 11.90 4.22
C VAL A 37 -6.53 12.53 5.52
N LYS A 38 -6.51 13.87 5.60
CA LYS A 38 -6.87 14.63 6.82
C LYS A 38 -8.21 14.23 7.45
N SER A 39 -9.21 13.87 6.64
CA SER A 39 -10.52 13.43 7.13
C SER A 39 -10.45 12.15 7.98
N ASN A 40 -9.50 11.27 7.71
CA ASN A 40 -9.32 9.98 8.40
C ASN A 40 -8.06 9.95 9.29
N HIS A 41 -7.40 11.10 9.49
CA HIS A 41 -6.12 11.21 10.20
C HIS A 41 -6.17 10.59 11.61
N HIS A 42 -7.22 10.91 12.38
CA HIS A 42 -7.46 10.34 13.70
C HIS A 42 -7.60 8.80 13.72
N LEU A 43 -8.07 8.19 12.62
CA LEU A 43 -8.15 6.72 12.51
C LEU A 43 -6.75 6.14 12.29
N PHE A 44 -5.95 6.76 11.41
CA PHE A 44 -4.58 6.34 11.15
C PHE A 44 -3.69 6.48 12.39
N GLU A 45 -3.82 7.58 13.14
CA GLU A 45 -3.11 7.77 14.41
C GLU A 45 -3.38 6.60 15.38
N ARG A 46 -4.65 6.19 15.51
CA ARG A 46 -5.03 5.06 16.38
C ARG A 46 -4.48 3.73 15.87
N ILE A 47 -4.59 3.45 14.58
CA ILE A 47 -4.05 2.23 13.95
C ILE A 47 -2.54 2.13 14.19
N ILE A 48 -1.81 3.22 13.97
CA ILE A 48 -0.35 3.28 14.14
C ILE A 48 0.02 3.16 15.62
N ALA A 49 -0.62 3.91 16.51
CA ALA A 49 -0.36 3.86 17.95
C ALA A 49 -0.59 2.47 18.54
N ASN A 50 -1.62 1.76 18.07
CA ASN A 50 -1.96 0.41 18.50
C ASN A 50 -1.17 -0.68 17.75
N LYS A 51 -0.38 -0.33 16.73
CA LYS A 51 0.29 -1.27 15.82
C LYS A 51 -0.69 -2.30 15.24
N GLU A 52 -1.87 -1.85 14.82
CA GLU A 52 -2.92 -2.73 14.30
C GLU A 52 -2.53 -3.34 12.95
N LEU A 53 -2.87 -4.63 12.78
CA LEU A 53 -2.80 -5.32 11.49
C LEU A 53 -4.14 -5.15 10.76
N GLY A 54 -4.05 -4.72 9.51
CA GLY A 54 -5.16 -4.69 8.57
C GLY A 54 -5.13 -5.90 7.65
N VAL A 55 -6.30 -6.27 7.14
CA VAL A 55 -6.45 -7.29 6.09
C VAL A 55 -6.93 -6.61 4.82
N ILE A 56 -6.22 -6.84 3.71
CA ILE A 56 -6.67 -6.34 2.41
C ILE A 56 -7.93 -7.07 1.99
N GLN A 57 -8.99 -6.32 1.68
CA GLN A 57 -10.24 -6.87 1.20
C GLN A 57 -10.24 -6.98 -0.32
N ASN A 58 -9.98 -5.87 -1.01
CA ASN A 58 -10.00 -5.77 -2.47
C ASN A 58 -9.35 -4.47 -2.94
N LEU A 59 -8.96 -4.44 -4.23
CA LEU A 59 -8.55 -3.22 -4.93
C LEU A 59 -9.79 -2.38 -5.28
N ASP A 60 -9.74 -1.07 -5.03
CA ASP A 60 -10.75 -0.11 -5.46
C ASP A 60 -10.47 0.32 -6.90
N VAL A 61 -10.97 -0.45 -7.86
CA VAL A 61 -10.67 -0.27 -9.29
C VAL A 61 -11.13 1.09 -9.83
N GLU A 62 -12.26 1.61 -9.34
CA GLU A 62 -12.83 2.87 -9.80
C GLU A 62 -11.95 4.05 -9.39
N LYS A 63 -11.66 4.17 -8.10
CA LYS A 63 -10.87 5.29 -7.58
C LYS A 63 -9.39 5.16 -7.95
N SER A 64 -8.89 3.94 -8.10
CA SER A 64 -7.52 3.71 -8.55
C SER A 64 -7.28 4.25 -9.97
N LYS A 65 -8.26 4.07 -10.87
CA LYS A 65 -8.20 4.63 -12.23
C LYS A 65 -8.27 6.15 -12.24
N GLU A 66 -9.15 6.73 -11.44
CA GLU A 66 -9.32 8.19 -11.35
C GLU A 66 -8.05 8.88 -10.82
N GLN A 67 -7.41 8.30 -9.81
CA GLN A 67 -6.27 8.91 -9.11
C GLN A 67 -4.90 8.44 -9.61
N LYS A 68 -4.87 7.50 -10.56
CA LYS A 68 -3.64 6.88 -11.08
C LYS A 68 -2.74 6.31 -9.96
N ALA A 69 -3.36 5.75 -8.93
CA ALA A 69 -2.73 5.12 -7.78
C ALA A 69 -3.45 3.81 -7.44
N ASN A 70 -2.78 2.85 -6.78
CA ASN A 70 -3.42 1.59 -6.39
C ASN A 70 -4.04 1.75 -5.00
N LEU A 71 -5.35 1.95 -4.95
CA LEU A 71 -6.09 2.13 -3.71
C LEU A 71 -6.73 0.82 -3.28
N TYR A 72 -6.42 0.35 -2.08
CA TYR A 72 -6.97 -0.87 -1.51
C TYR A 72 -7.95 -0.54 -0.39
N TRP A 73 -9.03 -1.33 -0.30
CA TRP A 73 -9.84 -1.39 0.91
C TRP A 73 -9.15 -2.31 1.92
N VAL A 74 -8.79 -1.76 3.06
CA VAL A 74 -8.12 -2.48 4.14
C VAL A 74 -9.01 -2.47 5.38
N LYS A 75 -9.31 -3.65 5.90
CA LYS A 75 -10.12 -3.83 7.11
C LYS A 75 -9.22 -3.97 8.32
N PHE A 76 -9.25 -2.96 9.19
CA PHE A 76 -8.69 -3.00 10.54
C PHE A 76 -9.75 -3.42 11.54
N HIS A 77 -9.37 -3.60 12.81
CA HIS A 77 -10.33 -3.94 13.85
C HIS A 77 -11.36 -2.82 14.07
N ILE A 78 -10.91 -1.56 14.01
CA ILE A 78 -11.75 -0.39 14.29
C ILE A 78 -12.57 0.09 13.09
N ALA A 79 -12.11 -0.13 11.86
CA ALA A 79 -12.71 0.42 10.65
C ALA A 79 -12.20 -0.27 9.38
N ALA A 80 -12.97 -0.19 8.31
CA ALA A 80 -12.48 -0.43 6.95
C ALA A 80 -12.16 0.92 6.29
N ILE A 81 -10.94 1.07 5.79
CA ILE A 81 -10.43 2.34 5.26
C ILE A 81 -9.79 2.09 3.90
N ARG A 82 -9.94 3.03 2.98
CA ARG A 82 -9.24 3.02 1.70
C ARG A 82 -7.85 3.62 1.85
N ILE A 83 -6.82 2.90 1.42
CA ILE A 83 -5.42 3.29 1.59
C ILE A 83 -4.66 3.04 0.27
N ASP A 84 -3.78 3.97 -0.09
CA ASP A 84 -2.86 3.81 -1.21
C ASP A 84 -1.78 2.77 -0.88
N GLU A 85 -1.47 1.90 -1.83
CA GLU A 85 -0.43 0.87 -1.74
C GLU A 85 0.89 1.39 -1.21
N LYS A 86 1.29 2.61 -1.55
CA LYS A 86 2.56 3.20 -1.06
C LYS A 86 2.63 3.35 0.46
N TYR A 87 1.49 3.38 1.14
CA TYR A 87 1.40 3.49 2.61
C TYR A 87 1.11 2.15 3.27
N LEU A 88 1.09 1.04 2.51
CA LEU A 88 0.85 -0.30 3.03
C LEU A 88 2.17 -1.07 3.06
N VAL A 89 2.46 -1.65 4.22
CA VAL A 89 3.62 -2.52 4.42
C VAL A 89 3.11 -3.92 4.69
N LYS A 90 3.54 -4.92 3.90
CA LYS A 90 3.17 -6.32 4.16
C LYS A 90 3.77 -6.76 5.49
N ALA A 91 2.93 -7.31 6.36
CA ALA A 91 3.42 -7.99 7.55
C ALA A 91 4.00 -9.33 7.09
N GLU A 92 5.32 -9.47 7.15
CA GLU A 92 5.97 -10.77 6.93
C GLU A 92 5.62 -11.69 8.12
N ALA A 93 5.19 -12.91 7.79
CA ALA A 93 4.84 -13.97 8.75
C ALA A 93 6.08 -14.65 9.34
#